data_AF-A0A371J507-F1
#
_entry.id   AF-A0A371J507-F1
#
_cell.length_a   1.000
_cell.length_b   1.000
_cell.length_c   1.000
_cell.angle_alpha   90.00
_cell.angle_beta   90.00
_cell.angle_gamma   90.00
#
_symmetry.space_group_name_H-M   'P 1'
#
loop_
_entity.id
_entity.type
_entity.pdbx_description
1 polymer ?
#
loop_
_entity_poly.entity_id
_entity_poly.type
_entity_poly.pdbx_seq_one_letter_code
_entity_poly.pdbx_strand_id
1 'polypeptide(L)'
;MLGVEIFTLDRNKYVQIRKAQAQGARTIDELKKIPDIVIESEEELKAVEDLLKNACGCKNVSIETVVEAVKNGADTFEKVREVTTAGAGCGRCKGIISNIIENKR
;
A
#
# COMPACT_ATOMS: atom_id res chain seq x y z
N MET A 1 14.87 6.26 -13.08
CA MET A 1 15.04 5.83 -11.68
C MET A 1 14.37 6.88 -10.81
N LEU A 2 13.07 6.74 -10.52
CA LEU A 2 12.37 7.70 -9.67
C LEU A 2 12.74 7.38 -8.22
N GLY A 3 13.78 8.06 -7.74
CA GLY A 3 14.13 8.11 -6.33
C GLY A 3 12.99 8.79 -5.60
N VAL A 4 12.21 8.01 -4.85
CA VAL A 4 11.25 8.53 -3.89
C VAL A 4 12.06 9.39 -2.91
N GLU A 5 11.78 10.68 -2.85
CA GLU A 5 12.32 11.55 -1.82
C GLU A 5 11.86 11.02 -0.45
N ILE A 6 12.74 10.28 0.21
CA ILE A 6 12.52 9.60 1.50
C ILE A 6 12.31 10.59 2.67
N PHE A 7 12.27 11.90 2.42
CA PHE A 7 12.32 12.93 3.46
C PHE A 7 10.99 13.63 3.78
N THR A 8 9.90 13.38 3.06
CA THR A 8 8.61 14.07 3.31
C THR A 8 7.73 13.41 4.35
N LEU A 9 7.79 12.09 4.51
CA LEU A 9 7.04 11.33 5.51
C LEU A 9 7.99 10.78 6.57
N ASP A 10 7.76 11.13 7.83
CA ASP A 10 8.50 10.51 8.92
C ASP A 10 8.18 9.01 9.02
N ARG A 11 9.12 8.26 9.61
CA ARG A 11 9.04 6.81 9.70
C ARG A 11 7.81 6.31 10.47
N ASN A 12 7.38 7.02 11.52
CA ASN A 12 6.22 6.63 12.31
C ASN A 12 4.94 6.81 11.47
N LYS A 13 4.76 7.96 10.81
CA LYS A 13 3.60 8.21 9.95
C LYS A 13 3.52 7.21 8.79
N TYR A 14 4.65 6.92 8.14
CA TYR A 14 4.73 5.85 7.13
C TYR A 14 4.22 4.50 7.66
N VAL A 15 4.68 4.09 8.85
CA VAL A 15 4.29 2.80 9.45
C VAL A 15 2.79 2.78 9.78
N GLN A 16 2.23 3.85 10.32
CA GLN A 16 0.80 3.93 10.62
C GLN A 16 -0.06 3.85 9.35
N ILE A 17 0.34 4.53 8.27
CA ILE A 17 -0.36 4.45 6.99
C ILE A 17 -0.30 3.04 6.42
N ARG A 18 0.87 2.37 6.46
CA ARG A 18 0.99 0.98 6.01
C ARG A 18 0.12 0.02 6.82
N LYS A 19 0.01 0.25 8.13
CA LYS A 19 -0.90 -0.52 9.01
C LYS A 19 -2.36 -0.28 8.63
N ALA A 20 -2.75 0.97 8.38
CA ALA A 20 -4.09 1.31 7.93
C ALA A 20 -4.42 0.67 6.56
N GLN A 21 -3.48 0.66 5.62
CA GLN A 21 -3.66 -0.05 4.34
C GLN A 21 -3.88 -1.56 4.55
N ALA A 22 -3.13 -2.20 5.44
CA ALA A 22 -3.33 -3.61 5.78
C ALA A 22 -4.69 -3.87 6.43
N GLN A 23 -5.32 -2.85 7.01
CA GLN A 23 -6.67 -2.88 7.59
C GLN A 23 -7.76 -2.42 6.60
N GLY A 24 -7.41 -2.09 5.35
CA GLY A 24 -8.37 -1.77 4.28
C GLY A 24 -8.51 -0.29 3.93
N ALA A 25 -7.75 0.62 4.55
CA ALA A 25 -7.71 2.01 4.10
C ALA A 25 -7.05 2.11 2.70
N ARG A 26 -7.64 2.90 1.82
CA ARG A 26 -7.26 3.13 0.41
C ARG A 26 -7.34 4.61 0.01
N THR A 27 -8.02 5.47 0.77
CA THR A 27 -8.16 6.90 0.47
C THR A 27 -7.66 7.81 1.59
N ILE A 28 -7.39 9.07 1.26
CA ILE A 28 -7.05 10.11 2.25
C ILE A 28 -8.18 10.28 3.28
N ASP A 29 -9.44 10.25 2.84
CA ASP A 29 -10.59 10.40 3.73
C ASP A 29 -10.75 9.23 4.72
N GLU A 30 -10.33 8.03 4.33
CA GLU A 30 -10.26 6.89 5.26
C GLU A 30 -9.13 7.08 6.28
N LEU A 31 -7.96 7.58 5.85
CA LEU A 31 -6.85 7.86 6.76
C LEU A 31 -7.15 8.98 7.76
N LYS A 32 -7.82 10.06 7.33
CA LYS A 32 -8.20 11.19 8.21
C LYS A 32 -9.15 10.80 9.34
N LYS A 33 -9.80 9.63 9.26
CA LYS A 33 -10.64 9.07 10.34
C LYS A 33 -9.83 8.36 11.42
N ILE A 34 -8.53 8.16 11.21
CA ILE A 34 -7.62 7.51 12.16
C ILE A 34 -6.94 8.61 12.98
N PRO A 35 -7.20 8.69 14.30
CA PRO A 35 -6.70 9.80 15.14
C PRO A 35 -5.18 9.96 15.13
N ASP A 36 -4.44 8.85 14.94
CA ASP A 36 -2.98 8.83 14.96
C ASP A 36 -2.32 9.28 13.63
N ILE A 37 -3.12 9.58 12.60
CA ILE A 37 -2.62 10.00 11.29
C ILE A 37 -3.04 11.45 11.02
N VAL A 38 -2.11 12.37 11.25
CA VAL A 38 -2.26 13.79 10.93
C VAL A 38 -1.41 14.11 9.70
N ILE A 39 -2.04 14.71 8.68
CA ILE A 39 -1.39 15.18 7.45
C ILE A 39 -1.40 16.70 7.51
N GLU A 40 -0.22 17.30 7.61
CA GLU A 40 -0.07 18.71 7.99
C GLU A 40 0.36 19.63 6.83
N SER A 41 0.77 19.06 5.69
CA SER A 41 1.22 19.83 4.52
C SER A 41 0.75 19.24 3.19
N GLU A 42 0.84 20.04 2.12
CA GLU A 42 0.55 19.59 0.75
C GLU A 42 1.58 18.55 0.27
N GLU A 43 2.85 18.68 0.67
CA GLU A 43 3.90 17.71 0.37
C GLU A 43 3.65 16.36 1.06
N GLU A 44 3.22 16.39 2.33
CA GLU A 44 2.80 15.17 3.03
C GLU A 44 1.59 14.54 2.34
N LEU A 45 0.57 15.33 2.00
CA LEU A 45 -0.62 14.84 1.30
C LEU A 45 -0.21 14.10 0.02
N LYS A 46 0.67 14.70 -0.78
CA LYS A 46 1.16 14.10 -2.01
C LYS A 46 1.92 12.79 -1.76
N ALA A 47 2.79 12.76 -0.76
CA ALA A 47 3.54 11.56 -0.39
C ALA A 47 2.61 10.43 0.10
N VAL A 48 1.56 10.77 0.84
CA VAL A 48 0.55 9.81 1.31
C VAL A 48 -0.27 9.27 0.14
N GLU A 49 -0.69 10.11 -0.82
CA GLU A 49 -1.40 9.66 -2.01
C GLU A 49 -0.58 8.68 -2.84
N ASP A 50 0.71 8.95 -3.05
CA ASP A 50 1.60 8.07 -3.80
C ASP A 50 1.85 6.76 -3.03
N LEU A 51 1.95 6.83 -1.69
CA LEU A 51 2.04 5.65 -0.84
C LEU A 51 0.78 4.78 -0.89
N LEU A 52 -0.41 5.40 -0.89
CA LEU A 52 -1.70 4.72 -0.96
C LEU A 52 -1.84 3.90 -2.25
N LYS A 53 -1.24 4.34 -3.36
CA LYS A 53 -1.24 3.64 -4.65
C LYS A 53 -0.27 2.46 -4.70
N ASN A 54 0.67 2.34 -3.76
CA ASN A 54 1.71 1.31 -3.77
C ASN A 54 1.34 0.13 -2.87
N ALA A 55 1.24 -1.08 -3.43
CA ALA A 55 1.07 -2.31 -2.66
C ALA A 55 2.41 -2.80 -2.08
N CYS A 56 3.46 -2.82 -2.91
CA CYS A 56 4.77 -3.35 -2.55
C CYS A 56 5.88 -2.37 -2.91
N GLY A 57 6.51 -1.78 -1.89
CA GLY A 57 7.61 -0.83 -2.09
C GLY A 57 8.86 -1.47 -2.70
N CYS A 58 9.25 -2.67 -2.24
CA CYS A 58 10.48 -3.34 -2.69
C CYS A 58 10.47 -3.73 -4.16
N LYS A 59 9.29 -3.97 -4.73
CA LYS A 59 9.10 -4.43 -6.12
C LYS A 59 8.39 -3.40 -6.98
N ASN A 60 8.10 -2.23 -6.43
CA ASN A 60 7.36 -1.15 -7.07
C ASN A 60 6.04 -1.62 -7.71
N VAL A 61 5.25 -2.43 -6.98
CA VAL A 61 3.96 -2.94 -7.45
C VAL A 61 2.83 -2.07 -6.88
N SER A 62 1.91 -1.62 -7.73
CA SER A 62 0.76 -0.81 -7.34
C SER A 62 -0.37 -1.65 -6.72
N ILE A 63 -1.29 -1.00 -6.01
CA ILE A 63 -2.54 -1.61 -5.55
C ILE A 63 -3.36 -2.10 -6.75
N GLU A 64 -3.46 -1.29 -7.81
CA GLU A 64 -4.21 -1.62 -9.02
C GLU A 64 -3.73 -2.92 -9.67
N THR A 65 -2.41 -3.10 -9.83
CA THR A 65 -1.84 -4.35 -10.36
C THR A 65 -2.21 -5.57 -9.52
N VAL A 66 -2.24 -5.43 -8.19
CA VAL A 66 -2.65 -6.53 -7.30
C VAL A 66 -4.16 -6.79 -7.40
N VAL A 67 -4.98 -5.74 -7.43
CA VAL A 67 -6.44 -5.84 -7.59
C VAL A 67 -6.79 -6.51 -8.92
N GLU A 68 -6.13 -6.13 -10.02
CA GLU A 68 -6.32 -6.73 -11.33
C GLU A 68 -5.93 -8.21 -11.33
N ALA A 69 -4.78 -8.56 -10.75
CA ALA A 69 -4.37 -9.96 -10.61
C ALA A 69 -5.42 -10.80 -9.83
N VAL A 70 -5.95 -10.25 -8.73
CA VAL A 70 -7.01 -10.90 -7.94
C VAL A 70 -8.29 -11.07 -8.77
N LYS A 71 -8.71 -10.04 -9.52
CA LYS A 71 -9.86 -10.11 -10.43
C LYS A 71 -9.66 -11.15 -11.55
N ASN A 72 -8.42 -11.37 -11.97
CA ASN A 72 -8.03 -12.37 -12.96
C ASN A 72 -7.78 -13.77 -12.36
N GLY A 73 -8.12 -14.00 -11.08
CA GLY A 73 -8.11 -15.33 -10.45
C GLY A 73 -6.90 -15.64 -9.57
N ALA A 74 -6.02 -14.66 -9.30
CA ALA A 74 -4.97 -14.80 -8.29
C ALA A 74 -5.55 -14.64 -6.87
N ASP A 75 -6.30 -15.64 -6.41
CA ASP A 75 -7.06 -15.65 -5.16
C ASP A 75 -6.26 -16.11 -3.91
N THR A 76 -4.94 -16.24 -4.03
CA THR A 76 -4.04 -16.56 -2.91
C THR A 76 -2.82 -15.66 -2.95
N PHE A 77 -2.16 -15.50 -1.81
CA PHE A 77 -0.94 -14.70 -1.72
C PHE A 77 0.15 -15.22 -2.66
N GLU A 78 0.28 -16.54 -2.77
CA GLU A 78 1.22 -17.23 -3.65
C GLU A 78 0.93 -16.92 -5.12
N LYS A 79 -0.32 -17.04 -5.58
CA LYS A 79 -0.69 -16.68 -6.96
C LYS A 79 -0.45 -15.20 -7.26
N VAL A 80 -0.80 -14.29 -6.34
CA VAL A 80 -0.52 -12.86 -6.51
C VAL A 80 0.97 -12.61 -6.62
N ARG A 81 1.78 -13.26 -5.77
CA ARG A 81 3.23 -13.15 -5.80
C ARG A 81 3.82 -13.65 -7.12
N GLU A 82 3.34 -14.78 -7.64
CA GLU A 82 3.80 -15.33 -8.91
C GLU A 82 3.51 -14.41 -10.09
N VAL A 83 2.29 -13.84 -10.15
CA VAL A 83 1.85 -12.99 -11.27
C VAL A 83 2.45 -11.57 -11.20
N THR A 84 2.57 -10.99 -10.00
CA THR A 84 2.91 -9.55 -9.83
C THR A 84 4.31 -9.31 -9.29
N THR A 85 4.99 -10.34 -8.80
CA THR A 85 6.24 -10.27 -7.99
C THR A 85 6.09 -9.61 -6.61
N ALA A 86 4.91 -9.07 -6.25
CA ALA A 86 4.66 -8.48 -4.96
C ALA A 86 4.87 -9.52 -3.83
N GLY A 87 5.48 -9.11 -2.72
CA GLY A 87 5.76 -10.02 -1.61
C GLY A 87 7.00 -10.91 -1.79
N ALA A 88 7.66 -10.93 -2.96
CA ALA A 88 8.90 -11.69 -3.19
C ALA A 88 10.17 -11.04 -2.62
N GLY A 89 10.03 -9.96 -1.83
CA GLY A 89 11.12 -9.23 -1.19
C GLY A 89 11.04 -9.33 0.34
N CYS A 90 10.85 -8.19 1.03
CA CYS A 90 10.83 -8.14 2.50
C CYS A 90 9.55 -8.65 3.18
N GLY A 91 8.50 -8.97 2.42
CA GLY A 91 7.23 -9.50 2.96
C GLY A 91 6.32 -8.50 3.69
N ARG A 92 6.74 -7.25 3.95
CA ARG A 92 5.94 -6.27 4.73
C ARG A 92 4.58 -5.91 4.10
N CYS A 93 4.42 -6.10 2.79
CA CYS A 93 3.16 -5.87 2.09
C CYS A 93 2.15 -7.03 2.23
N LYS A 94 2.50 -8.13 2.92
CA LYS A 94 1.64 -9.32 3.02
C LYS A 94 0.24 -8.99 3.54
N GLY A 95 0.12 -8.18 4.60
CA GLY A 95 -1.18 -7.78 5.15
C GLY A 95 -2.02 -6.96 4.16
N ILE A 96 -1.40 -6.05 3.40
CA ILE A 96 -2.08 -5.27 2.35
C ILE A 96 -2.58 -6.21 1.26
N ILE A 97 -1.75 -7.13 0.77
CA ILE A 97 -2.12 -8.09 -0.27
C ILE A 97 -3.24 -9.02 0.19
N SER A 98 -3.15 -9.57 1.41
CA SER A 98 -4.20 -10.40 2.00
C SER A 98 -5.54 -9.67 2.06
N ASN A 99 -5.54 -8.40 2.50
CA ASN A 99 -6.75 -7.59 2.54
C ASN A 99 -7.33 -7.34 1.13
N ILE A 100 -6.49 -7.12 0.11
CA ILE A 100 -6.94 -7.00 -1.29
C ILE A 100 -7.54 -8.32 -1.79
N ILE A 101 -6.93 -9.47 -1.48
CA ILE A 101 -7.48 -10.79 -1.87
C ILE A 101 -8.86 -11.00 -1.26
N GLU A 102 -9.02 -10.69 0.03
CA GLU A 102 -10.28 -10.86 0.77
C GLU A 102 -11.39 -9.93 0.26
N ASN A 103 -11.06 -8.67 -0.05
CA ASN A 103 -12.06 -7.63 -0.35
C ASN A 103 -12.13 -7.24 -1.82
N LYS A 104 -11.21 -7.74 -2.65
CA LYS A 104 -11.05 -7.43 -4.07
C LYS A 104 -10.88 -5.92 -4.36
N ARG A 105 -10.25 -5.17 -3.43
CA ARG A 105 -10.00 -3.72 -3.48
C ARG A 105 -8.72 -3.28 -2.75
#